data_AF-A0A849WWV0-F1
#
_entry.id   AF-A0A849WWV0-F1
#
_cell.length_a   1.000
_cell.length_b   1.000
_cell.length_c   1.000
_cell.angle_alpha   90.00
_cell.angle_beta   90.00
_cell.angle_gamma   90.00
#
_symmetry.space_group_name_H-M   'P 1'
#
loop_
_entity.id
_entity.type
_entity.pdbx_description
1 polymer ?
#
loop_
_entity_poly.entity_id
_entity_poly.type
_entity_poly.pdbx_seq_one_letter_code
_entity_poly.pdbx_strand_id
1 'polypeptide(L)' 'MADAFRRELEGVDSVESLFHLKAKFLGKKGELSEVLKGLKDVSPEERPRIGGRANELRDALESAMGGKQAELEEA' A
#
# COMPACT_ATOMS: atom_id res chain seq x y z
N MET A 1 -2.05 8.63 -4.97
CA MET A 1 -1.67 7.31 -4.42
C MET A 1 -2.74 6.26 -4.69
N ALA A 2 -3.95 6.36 -4.11
CA ALA A 2 -4.99 5.33 -4.26
C ALA A 2 -5.38 5.02 -5.72
N ASP A 3 -5.49 6.02 -6.59
CA ASP A 3 -5.81 5.79 -8.02
C ASP A 3 -4.65 5.18 -8.80
N ALA A 4 -3.41 5.57 -8.48
CA ALA A 4 -2.22 4.99 -9.11
C ALA A 4 -2.07 3.51 -8.74
N PHE A 5 -2.25 3.20 -7.45
CA PHE A 5 -2.26 1.82 -6.97
C PHE A 5 -3.32 0.97 -7.69
N ARG A 6 -4.56 1.44 -7.78
CA ARG A 6 -5.64 0.70 -8.45
C ARG A 6 -5.30 0.37 -9.90
N ARG A 7 -4.84 1.36 -10.66
CA ARG A 7 -4.43 1.16 -12.07
C ARG A 7 -3.28 0.17 -12.22
N GLU A 8 -2.30 0.23 -11.33
CA GLU A 8 -1.18 -0.71 -11.39
C GLU A 8 -1.58 -2.12 -10.97
N LEU A 9 -2.47 -2.27 -9.98
CA LEU A 9 -3.02 -3.56 -9.56
C LEU A 9 -3.83 -4.26 -10.67
N GLU A 10 -4.59 -3.49 -11.45
CA GLU A 10 -5.33 -4.01 -12.62
C GLU A 10 -4.38 -4.62 -13.68
N GLY A 11 -3.16 -4.10 -13.79
CA GLY A 11 -2.13 -4.57 -14.72
C GLY A 11 -1.26 -5.71 -14.18
N VAL A 12 -1.45 -6.14 -12.94
CA VAL A 12 -0.71 -7.28 -12.36
C VAL A 12 -1.23 -8.58 -12.98
N ASP A 13 -0.34 -9.33 -13.61
CA ASP A 13 -0.62 -10.58 -14.33
C ASP A 13 0.18 -11.78 -13.77
N SER A 14 0.97 -11.55 -12.73
CA SER A 14 1.95 -12.50 -12.24
C SER A 14 2.30 -12.23 -10.79
N VAL A 15 2.71 -13.28 -10.08
CA VAL A 15 3.15 -13.16 -8.68
C VAL A 15 4.35 -12.20 -8.57
N GLU A 16 5.26 -12.23 -9.54
CA GLU A 16 6.42 -11.31 -9.60
C GLU A 16 5.99 -9.84 -9.71
N SER A 17 5.07 -9.51 -10.63
CA SER A 17 4.57 -8.13 -10.76
C SER A 17 3.80 -7.66 -9.52
N LEU A 18 3.09 -8.57 -8.83
CA LEU A 18 2.46 -8.29 -7.54
C LEU A 18 3.49 -7.97 -6.44
N PHE A 19 4.60 -8.72 -6.39
CA PHE A 19 5.70 -8.43 -5.46
C PHE A 19 6.31 -7.05 -5.72
N HIS A 20 6.52 -6.67 -6.98
CA HIS A 20 7.00 -5.34 -7.34
C HIS A 20 6.04 -4.24 -6.90
N LEU A 21 4.73 -4.43 -7.10
CA LEU A 21 3.71 -3.50 -6.63
C LEU A 21 3.74 -3.35 -5.11
N LYS A 22 3.82 -4.46 -4.37
CA LYS A 22 3.95 -4.47 -2.90
C LYS A 22 5.21 -3.72 -2.45
N ALA A 23 6.35 -3.94 -3.10
CA ALA A 23 7.59 -3.24 -2.78
C ALA A 23 7.48 -1.72 -3.02
N LYS A 24 6.82 -1.30 -4.10
CA LYS A 24 6.63 0.12 -4.46
C LYS A 24 5.74 0.87 -3.46
N PHE A 25 4.64 0.27 -3.00
CA PHE A 25 3.70 0.97 -2.12
C PHE A 25 3.94 0.71 -0.63
N LEU A 26 4.21 -0.55 -0.26
CA LEU A 26 4.30 -0.99 1.14
C LEU A 26 5.73 -1.36 1.58
N GLY A 27 6.69 -1.44 0.66
CA GLY A 27 8.08 -1.78 0.99
C GLY A 27 8.72 -0.79 1.95
N LYS A 28 9.92 -1.10 2.45
CA LYS A 28 10.64 -0.24 3.41
C LYS A 28 10.88 1.19 2.91
N LYS A 29 10.98 1.38 1.59
CA LYS A 29 11.09 2.69 0.91
C LYS A 29 9.86 2.97 0.03
N GLY A 30 8.78 2.22 0.25
CA GLY A 30 7.56 2.36 -0.51
C GLY A 30 6.81 3.63 -0.15
N GLU A 31 5.97 4.11 -1.06
CA GLU A 31 5.31 5.40 -0.96
C GLU A 31 4.56 5.58 0.39
N LEU A 32 3.81 4.56 0.83
CA LEU A 32 3.07 4.64 2.10
C LEU A 32 3.98 4.55 3.32
N SER A 33 5.05 3.76 3.23
CA SER A 33 6.05 3.65 4.30
C SER A 33 6.79 4.97 4.53
N GLU A 34 7.09 5.73 3.47
CA GLU A 34 7.68 7.06 3.60
C GLU A 34 6.71 8.06 4.25
N VAL A 35 5.43 8.03 3.89
CA VAL A 35 4.38 8.84 4.56
C VAL A 35 4.35 8.53 6.06
N LEU A 36 4.36 7.25 6.44
CA LEU A 36 4.33 6.83 7.84
C LEU A 36 5.58 7.23 8.62
N LYS A 37 6.77 7.20 7.99
CA LYS A 37 8.00 7.70 8.61
C LYS A 37 7.97 9.21 8.82
N GLY A 38 7.35 9.96 7.90
CA GLY A 38 7.16 11.41 8.00
C GLY A 38 6.24 11.84 9.15
N LEU A 39 5.47 10.92 9.75
CA LEU A 39 4.61 11.22 10.90
C LEU A 39 5.38 11.73 12.13
N LYS A 40 6.69 11.44 12.22
CA LYS A 40 7.54 11.97 13.29
C LYS A 40 7.66 13.50 13.23
N ASP A 41 7.51 14.08 12.03
CA ASP A 41 7.63 15.51 11.76
C ASP A 41 6.27 16.23 11.86
N VAL A 42 5.19 15.48 12.05
CA VAL A 42 3.83 15.99 12.28
C VAL A 42 3.64 16.37 13.75
N SER A 43 2.87 17.43 13.99
CA SER A 43 2.46 17.87 15.34
C SER A 43 1.79 16.74 16.14
N PRO A 44 1.96 16.69 17.47
CA PRO A 44 1.37 15.62 18.30
C PRO A 44 -0.15 15.50 18.18
N GLU A 45 -0.84 16.62 17.96
CA GLU A 45 -2.30 16.69 17.86
C GLU A 45 -2.82 16.12 16.53
N GLU A 46 -2.06 16.27 15.44
CA GLU A 46 -2.47 15.77 14.12
C GLU A 46 -1.98 14.35 13.85
N ARG A 47 -0.92 13.91 14.53
CA ARG A 47 -0.30 12.60 14.34
C ARG A 47 -1.30 11.43 14.44
N PRO A 48 -2.24 11.36 15.41
CA PRO A 48 -3.23 10.28 15.48
C PRO A 48 -4.17 10.26 14.26
N ARG A 49 -4.63 11.43 13.81
CA ARG A 49 -5.55 11.56 12.67
C ARG A 49 -4.88 11.09 11.37
N ILE A 50 -3.65 11.52 11.13
CA ILE A 50 -2.91 11.17 9.90
C ILE A 50 -2.43 9.71 9.97
N GLY A 51 -1.95 9.27 11.12
CA GLY A 51 -1.52 7.89 11.34
C GLY A 51 -2.67 6.89 11.16
N GLY A 52 -3.86 7.21 11.67
CA GLY A 52 -5.07 6.40 11.47
C GLY A 52 -5.38 6.22 9.98
N ARG A 53 -5.50 7.33 9.23
CA ARG A 53 -5.76 7.28 7.79
C ARG A 53 -4.69 6.53 6.99
N ALA A 54 -3.43 6.65 7.38
CA ALA A 54 -2.32 5.96 6.72
C ALA A 54 -2.36 4.44 7.01
N ASN A 55 -2.75 4.04 8.22
CA ASN A 55 -2.97 2.63 8.54
C ASN A 55 -4.21 2.07 7.81
N GLU A 56 -5.33 2.79 7.79
CA GLU A 56 -6.52 2.40 7.02
C GLU A 56 -6.19 2.18 5.54
N LEU A 57 -5.37 3.08 4.97
CA LEU A 57 -4.91 2.93 3.59
C LEU A 57 -4.01 1.70 3.44
N ARG A 58 -3.09 1.43 4.38
CA ARG A 58 -2.25 0.22 4.36
C ARG A 58 -3.12 -1.03 4.28
N ASP A 59 -4.09 -1.13 5.17
CA ASP A 59 -4.96 -2.31 5.27
C ASP A 59 -5.76 -2.51 3.96
N ALA A 60 -6.25 -1.42 3.37
CA ALA A 60 -6.93 -1.46 2.08
C ALA A 60 -6.01 -1.94 0.94
N LEU A 61 -4.75 -1.48 0.90
CA LEU A 61 -3.76 -1.93 -0.09
C LEU A 61 -3.41 -3.41 0.09
N GLU A 62 -3.19 -3.85 1.33
CA GLU A 62 -2.88 -5.25 1.65
C GLU A 62 -4.04 -6.17 1.29
N SER A 63 -5.28 -5.79 1.61
CA SER A 63 -6.47 -6.56 1.26
C SER A 63 -6.64 -6.70 -0.26
N ALA A 64 -6.47 -5.60 -1.01
CA ALA A 64 -6.58 -5.64 -2.47
C ALA A 64 -5.49 -6.50 -3.12
N MET A 65 -4.24 -6.40 -2.66
CA MET A 65 -3.15 -7.25 -3.13
C MET A 65 -3.34 -8.72 -2.73
N GLY A 66 -3.88 -9.00 -1.55
CA GLY A 66 -4.20 -10.36 -1.11
C GLY A 66 -5.27 -11.02 -1.98
N GLY A 67 -6.33 -10.28 -2.33
CA GLY A 67 -7.35 -10.75 -3.29
C GLY A 67 -6.73 -11.06 -4.66
N LYS A 68 -5.90 -10.14 -5.17
CA LYS A 68 -5.20 -10.34 -6.44
C LYS A 68 -4.24 -11.53 -6.39
N GLN A 69 -3.58 -11.78 -5.26
CA GLN A 69 -2.70 -12.94 -5.09
C GLN A 69 -3.48 -14.25 -5.20
N ALA A 70 -4.63 -14.34 -4.52
CA ALA A 70 -5.49 -15.53 -4.59
C ALA A 70 -5.98 -15.78 -6.03
N GLU A 71 -6.38 -14.73 -6.75
CA GLU A 71 -6.76 -14.84 -8.18
C GLU A 71 -5.62 -15.40 -9.05
N LEU A 72 -4.37 -14.99 -8.79
CA LEU A 72 -3.20 -15.45 -9.55
C LEU A 72 -2.77 -16.87 -9.19
N GLU A 73 -3.05 -17.33 -7.96
CA GLU A 73 -2.74 -18.69 -7.50
C GLU A 73 -3.80 -19.71 -7.95
N GLU A 74 -5.04 -19.27 -8.19
CA GLU A 74 -6.14 -20.10 -8.71
C GLU A 74 -6.18 -20.18 -10.25
N ALA A 75 -5.41 -19.34 -10.95
CA ALA A 75 -5.32 -19.28 -12.42
C ALA A 75 -4.26 -20.24 -13.00
#